data_AF-A0A1K1T0M6-F1
#
_entry.id   AF-A0A1K1T0M6-F1
#
_cell.length_a   1.000
_cell.length_b   1.000
_cell.length_c   1.000
_cell.angle_alpha   90.00
_cell.angle_beta   90.00
_cell.angle_gamma   90.00
#
_symmetry.space_group_name_H-M   'P 1'
#
loop_
_entity.id
_entity.type
_entity.pdbx_description
1 polymer ?
#
loop_
_entity_poly.entity_id
_entity_poly.type
_entity_poly.pdbx_seq_one_letter_code
_entity_poly.pdbx_strand_id
1 'polypeptide(L)' 'MNHRQAVGIRKMIIERMPDQLVLPFYLWTRESVAQLIEREYGITVSAATAGRYVKA' A
#
# COMPACT_ATOMS: atom_id res chain seq x y z
N MET A 1 -2.66 6.10 -11.06
CA MET A 1 -1.46 6.06 -10.20
C MET A 1 -0.23 6.14 -11.11
N ASN A 2 0.58 7.19 -10.95
CA ASN A 2 1.77 7.44 -11.76
C ASN A 2 2.99 6.66 -11.23
N HIS A 3 4.01 6.46 -12.07
CA HIS A 3 5.21 5.68 -11.72
C HIS A 3 5.91 6.15 -10.44
N ARG A 4 6.04 7.47 -10.22
CA ARG A 4 6.61 8.04 -8.99
C ARG A 4 5.83 7.64 -7.72
N GLN A 5 4.49 7.64 -7.80
CA GLN A 5 3.64 7.24 -6.67
C GLN A 5 3.79 5.74 -6.38
N ALA A 6 3.94 4.92 -7.43
CA ALA A 6 4.18 3.48 -7.29
C ALA A 6 5.51 3.15 -6.61
N VAL A 7 6.57 3.86 -6.98
CA VAL A 7 7.88 3.70 -6.33
C VAL A 7 7.82 4.14 -4.87
N GLY A 8 7.14 5.25 -4.56
CA GLY A 8 6.94 5.74 -3.19
C GLY A 8 6.19 4.74 -2.30
N ILE A 9 5.06 4.21 -2.78
CA ILE A 9 4.29 3.17 -2.08
C ILE A 9 5.14 1.93 -1.86
N ARG A 10 5.85 1.43 -2.87
CA ARG A 10 6.70 0.24 -2.74
C ARG A 10 7.79 0.45 -1.69
N LYS A 11 8.45 1.61 -1.70
CA LYS A 11 9.46 1.96 -0.70
C LYS A 11 8.85 2.01 0.71
N MET A 12 7.65 2.58 0.86
CA MET A 12 6.93 2.60 2.13
C MET A 12 6.55 1.20 2.62
N ILE A 13 6.10 0.32 1.73
CA ILE A 13 5.77 -1.08 2.04
C ILE A 13 7.01 -1.84 2.53
N ILE A 14 8.17 -1.60 1.92
CA ILE A 14 9.44 -2.27 2.26
C ILE A 14 10.07 -1.68 3.53
N GLU A 15 10.05 -0.35 3.69
CA GLU A 15 10.72 0.35 4.80
C GLU A 15 9.85 0.47 6.06
N ARG A 16 8.53 0.44 5.95
CA ARG A 16 7.61 0.61 7.10
C ARG A 16 6.91 -0.70 7.42
N MET A 17 7.09 -1.15 8.66
CA MET A 17 6.31 -2.24 9.21
C MET A 17 4.85 -1.80 9.40
N PRO A 18 3.87 -2.67 9.09
CA PRO A 18 2.43 -2.35 9.18
C PRO A 18 1.96 -1.94 10.58
N ASP A 19 2.69 -2.32 11.65
CA ASP A 19 2.48 -1.86 13.02
C ASP A 19 2.51 -0.32 13.17
N GLN A 20 3.36 0.37 12.41
CA GLN A 20 3.43 1.84 12.46
C GLN A 20 2.27 2.52 11.73
N LEU A 21 1.49 1.78 10.94
CA LEU A 21 0.43 2.33 10.10
C LEU A 21 -0.97 2.24 10.73
N VAL A 22 -1.10 1.67 11.93
CA VAL A 22 -2.38 1.44 12.63
C VAL A 22 -3.38 0.72 11.69
N LEU A 23 -2.89 -0.29 10.97
CA LEU A 23 -3.72 -1.09 10.11
C LEU A 23 -4.27 -2.29 10.90
N PRO A 24 -5.55 -2.65 10.73
CA PRO A 24 -6.20 -3.72 11.51
C PRO A 24 -5.63 -5.13 11.26
N PHE A 25 -4.71 -5.28 10.29
CA PHE A 25 -4.07 -6.55 9.95
C PHE A 25 -2.55 -6.37 9.98
N TYR A 26 -1.86 -7.13 10.83
CA TYR A 26 -0.39 -7.15 11.03
C TYR A 26 0.44 -7.57 9.79
N LEU A 27 -0.19 -7.75 8.64
CA LEU A 27 0.43 -8.16 7.39
C LEU A 27 0.06 -7.18 6.28
N TRP A 28 0.99 -6.90 5.36
CA TRP A 28 0.68 -6.16 4.14
C TRP A 28 -0.32 -6.97 3.31
N THR A 29 -1.60 -6.70 3.48
CA THR A 29 -2.65 -7.27 2.63
C THR A 29 -2.92 -6.34 1.46
N ARG A 30 -3.48 -6.90 0.39
CA ARG A 30 -3.94 -6.12 -0.76
C ARG A 30 -4.94 -5.01 -0.38
N GLU A 31 -5.72 -5.20 0.68
CA GLU A 31 -6.67 -4.18 1.17
C GLU A 31 -5.97 -3.09 1.96
N SER A 32 -5.01 -3.45 2.81
CA SER A 32 -4.18 -2.50 3.56
C SER A 32 -3.39 -1.58 2.62
N VAL A 33 -2.84 -2.11 1.53
CA VAL A 33 -2.15 -1.30 0.51
C VAL A 33 -3.11 -0.37 -0.23
N ALA A 34 -4.33 -0.83 -0.54
CA ALA A 34 -5.34 0.02 -1.18
C ALA A 34 -5.73 1.20 -0.29
N GLN A 35 -5.98 0.94 1.00
CA GLN A 35 -6.29 1.99 1.98
C GLN A 35 -5.13 2.97 2.18
N LEU A 36 -3.88 2.48 2.18
CA LEU A 36 -2.71 3.35 2.27
C LEU A 36 -2.63 4.29 1.06
N ILE A 37 -2.85 3.78 -0.15
CA ILE A 37 -2.81 4.59 -1.38
C ILE A 37 -3.92 5.65 -1.36
N GLU A 38 -5.11 5.28 -0.89
CA GLU A 38 -6.21 6.21 -0.70
C GLU A 38 -5.88 7.29 0.34
N ARG A 39 -5.28 6.92 1.48
CA ARG A 39 -4.90 7.86 2.53
C ARG A 39 -3.79 8.83 2.12
N GLU A 40 -2.75 8.33 1.46
CA GLU A 40 -1.56 9.13 1.11
C GLU A 40 -1.75 9.94 -0.16
N TYR A 41 -2.51 9.43 -1.13
CA TYR A 41 -2.64 10.04 -2.46
C TYR A 41 -4.08 10.42 -2.83
N GLY A 42 -5.08 10.05 -2.03
CA GLY A 42 -6.49 10.26 -2.38
C GLY A 42 -6.95 9.41 -3.57
N ILE A 43 -6.23 8.33 -3.89
CA ILE A 43 -6.50 7.49 -5.05
C ILE A 43 -7.05 6.15 -4.58
N THR A 44 -8.30 5.86 -4.92
CA THR A 44 -8.88 4.54 -4.71
C THR A 44 -8.35 3.58 -5.78
N VAL A 45 -7.74 2.47 -5.36
CA VAL A 45 -7.25 1.41 -6.26
C VAL A 45 -7.89 0.07 -5.90
N SER A 46 -8.13 -0.77 -6.92
CA SER A 46 -8.66 -2.11 -6.67
C SER A 46 -7.66 -2.99 -5.90
N ALA A 47 -8.17 -3.89 -5.06
CA ALA A 47 -7.37 -4.88 -4.34
C ALA A 47 -6.47 -5.71 -5.27
N ALA A 48 -6.86 -5.95 -6.53
CA ALA A 48 -6.02 -6.61 -7.52
C ALA A 48 -4.75 -5.79 -7.88
N THR A 49 -4.90 -4.48 -8.04
CA THR A 49 -3.79 -3.55 -8.32
C THR A 49 -2.88 -3.42 -7.11
N ALA A 50 -3.47 -3.28 -5.93
CA ALA A 50 -2.75 -3.23 -4.67
C ALA A 50 -1.98 -4.54 -4.37
N GLY A 51 -2.56 -5.69 -4.71
CA GLY A 51 -1.93 -7.01 -4.57
C GLY A 51 -0.63 -7.17 -5.37
N ARG A 52 -0.45 -6.43 -6.46
CA ARG A 52 0.81 -6.43 -7.23
C ARG A 52 2.00 -5.86 -6.45
N TYR A 53 1.74 -5.04 -5.43
CA TYR A 53 2.78 -4.46 -4.57
C TYR A 53 3.16 -5.37 -3.38
N VAL A 54 2.27 -6.28 -2.99
CA VAL A 54 2.47 -7.21 -1.86
C VAL A 54 3.17 -8.50 -2.30
N LYS A 55 2.93 -8.97 -3.53
CA LYS A 55 3.43 -10.26 -4.02
C LYS A 55 4.89 -10.22 -4.51
N ALA A 56 5.68 -9.23 -4.08
CA ALA A 56 7.06 -9.04 -4.50
C ALA A 56 8.06 -9.66 -3.52
#